data_AF-A0A6J6P0Y5-F1
#
_entry.id   AF-A0A6J6P0Y5-F1
#
_cell.length_a   1.000
_cell.length_b   1.000
_cell.length_c   1.000
_cell.angle_alpha   90.00
_cell.angle_beta   90.00
_cell.angle_gamma   90.00
#
_symmetry.space_group_name_H-M   'P 1'
#
loop_
_entity.id
_entity.type
_entity.pdbx_description
1 polymer ?
#
loop_
_entity_poly.entity_id
_entity_poly.type
_entity_poly.pdbx_seq_one_letter_code
_entity_poly.pdbx_strand_id
1 'polypeptide(L)'
;MLTGVISASHAPAAGDSSDEFVTAFKKINDDFNKGPSKAWDNNVLQGMNAAYLTTEALFGVGKNLTRKALVSYLETKGSSLSSAALVPLGYSKATHEAYTGFWVGAYDASTVLKPVGTDRVVYTTDSGSGPVTVSTYKRPAMPVDALPKGA
;
A
#
# COMPACT_ATOMS: atom_id res chain seq x y z
N MET A 1 -15.51 5.15 -19.37
CA MET A 1 -14.91 4.23 -20.38
C MET A 1 -13.82 3.33 -19.77
N LEU A 2 -14.05 2.70 -18.61
CA LEU A 2 -13.16 1.65 -18.07
C LEU A 2 -13.92 0.41 -17.60
N THR A 3 -15.26 0.45 -17.56
CA THR A 3 -16.09 -0.66 -17.09
C THR A 3 -15.70 -1.98 -17.74
N GLY A 4 -15.43 -3.00 -16.93
CA GLY A 4 -15.02 -4.33 -17.37
C GLY A 4 -13.54 -4.49 -17.71
N VAL A 5 -12.75 -3.41 -17.76
CA VAL A 5 -11.30 -3.50 -17.95
C VAL A 5 -10.68 -4.20 -16.75
N ILE A 6 -9.90 -5.24 -17.02
CA ILE A 6 -9.16 -6.00 -16.02
C ILE A 6 -7.86 -5.29 -15.68
N SER A 7 -7.56 -5.18 -14.39
CA SER A 7 -6.32 -4.62 -13.86
C SER A 7 -5.86 -5.38 -12.63
N ALA A 8 -4.61 -5.18 -12.25
CA ALA A 8 -4.01 -5.74 -11.05
C ALA A 8 -3.63 -4.61 -10.08
N SER A 9 -3.75 -4.86 -8.77
CA SER A 9 -3.35 -3.89 -7.75
C SER A 9 -2.73 -4.57 -6.54
N HIS A 10 -1.75 -3.93 -5.91
CA HIS A 10 -1.18 -4.35 -4.63
C HIS A 10 -1.91 -3.71 -3.44
N ALA A 11 -2.71 -2.66 -3.68
CA ALA A 11 -3.44 -1.91 -2.68
C ALA A 11 -4.96 -1.95 -2.94
N PRO A 12 -5.80 -1.59 -1.95
CA PRO A 12 -7.22 -1.35 -2.17
C PRO A 12 -7.47 -0.29 -3.25
N ALA A 13 -8.66 -0.32 -3.85
CA ALA A 13 -9.08 0.77 -4.72
C ALA A 13 -9.33 2.04 -3.89
N ALA A 14 -9.02 3.22 -4.42
CA ALA A 14 -9.30 4.49 -3.71
C ALA A 14 -10.80 4.70 -3.38
N GLY A 15 -11.70 4.07 -4.14
CA GLY A 15 -13.14 4.07 -3.86
C GLY A 15 -13.60 3.02 -2.84
N ASP A 16 -12.69 2.25 -2.24
CA ASP A 16 -13.01 1.19 -1.29
C ASP A 16 -13.13 1.74 0.14
N SER A 17 -14.28 2.32 0.46
CA SER A 17 -14.56 2.90 1.78
C SER A 17 -14.68 1.88 2.92
N SER A 18 -14.56 0.58 2.63
CA SER A 18 -14.48 -0.46 3.66
C SER A 18 -13.07 -0.65 4.21
N ASP A 19 -12.07 -0.10 3.51
CA ASP A 19 -10.67 -0.21 3.89
C ASP A 19 -10.26 0.92 4.86
N GLU A 20 -9.60 0.53 5.96
CA GLU A 20 -9.19 1.44 7.02
C GLU A 20 -8.18 2.51 6.54
N PHE A 21 -7.21 2.13 5.69
CA PHE A 21 -6.19 3.05 5.18
C PHE A 21 -6.80 4.02 4.18
N VAL A 22 -7.66 3.53 3.28
CA VAL A 22 -8.43 4.38 2.35
C VAL A 22 -9.25 5.40 3.13
N THR A 23 -9.96 4.95 4.16
CA THR A 23 -10.83 5.81 4.98
C THR A 23 -10.05 6.91 5.68
N ALA A 24 -8.94 6.57 6.36
CA ALA A 24 -8.14 7.56 7.08
C ALA A 24 -7.39 8.51 6.14
N PHE A 25 -6.78 7.99 5.07
CA PHE A 25 -6.09 8.84 4.10
C PHE A 25 -7.06 9.77 3.37
N LYS A 26 -8.26 9.29 3.04
CA LYS A 26 -9.30 10.16 2.47
C LYS A 26 -9.67 11.27 3.46
N LYS A 27 -9.85 10.94 4.74
CA LYS A 27 -10.15 11.96 5.77
C LYS A 27 -9.05 13.01 5.86
N ILE A 28 -7.78 12.60 5.91
CA ILE A 28 -6.63 13.52 5.94
C ILE A 28 -6.61 14.40 4.68
N ASN A 29 -6.82 13.81 3.49
CA ASN A 29 -6.89 14.58 2.26
C ASN A 29 -8.06 15.58 2.28
N ASP A 30 -9.24 15.16 2.73
CA ASP A 30 -10.40 16.05 2.85
C ASP A 30 -10.12 17.20 3.83
N ASP A 31 -9.41 16.95 4.94
CA ASP A 31 -9.11 17.93 5.99
C ASP A 31 -8.01 18.94 5.61
N PHE A 32 -7.03 18.54 4.79
CA PHE A 32 -5.85 19.38 4.53
C PHE A 32 -5.66 19.77 3.05
N ASN A 33 -6.16 18.99 2.08
CA ASN A 33 -6.07 19.32 0.66
C ASN A 33 -7.24 20.22 0.22
N LYS A 34 -7.18 21.50 0.59
CA LYS A 34 -8.25 22.50 0.34
C LYS A 34 -8.06 23.30 -0.95
N GLY A 35 -7.06 22.97 -1.77
CA GLY A 35 -6.79 23.66 -3.03
C GLY A 35 -7.87 23.45 -4.09
N PRO A 36 -7.90 24.27 -5.15
CA PRO A 36 -8.86 24.15 -6.24
C PRO A 36 -8.75 22.81 -7.01
N SER A 37 -7.58 22.16 -6.96
CA SER A 37 -7.31 20.87 -7.59
C SER A 37 -7.45 19.68 -6.64
N LYS A 38 -8.22 19.81 -5.54
CA LYS A 38 -8.43 18.70 -4.62
C LYS A 38 -9.03 17.50 -5.37
N ALA A 39 -8.43 16.35 -5.19
CA ALA A 39 -8.87 15.10 -5.80
C ALA A 39 -8.76 13.97 -4.77
N TRP A 40 -9.54 12.92 -4.99
CA TRP A 40 -9.36 11.64 -4.31
C TRP A 40 -9.41 10.54 -5.36
N ASP A 41 -8.23 10.09 -5.77
CA ASP A 41 -8.05 9.04 -6.76
C ASP A 41 -6.93 8.09 -6.31
N ASN A 42 -6.59 7.12 -7.17
CA ASN A 42 -5.54 6.16 -6.89
C ASN A 42 -4.15 6.83 -6.72
N ASN A 43 -3.86 7.90 -7.45
CA ASN A 43 -2.57 8.57 -7.35
C ASN A 43 -2.41 9.29 -6.00
N VAL A 44 -3.49 9.93 -5.52
CA VAL A 44 -3.52 10.55 -4.19
C VAL A 44 -3.36 9.48 -3.11
N LEU A 45 -4.09 8.36 -3.20
CA LEU A 45 -3.94 7.23 -2.28
C LEU A 45 -2.49 6.72 -2.23
N GLN A 46 -1.88 6.48 -3.39
CA GLN A 46 -0.51 5.97 -3.49
C GLN A 46 0.53 6.97 -2.97
N GLY A 47 0.36 8.27 -3.24
CA GLY A 47 1.24 9.32 -2.73
C GLY A 47 1.19 9.40 -1.20
N MET A 48 -0.01 9.32 -0.62
CA MET A 48 -0.19 9.28 0.83
C MET A 48 0.38 8.00 1.45
N ASN A 49 0.21 6.85 0.79
CA ASN A 49 0.82 5.59 1.23
C ASN A 49 2.35 5.65 1.22
N ALA A 50 2.96 6.23 0.19
CA ALA A 50 4.41 6.42 0.12
C ALA A 50 4.92 7.37 1.22
N ALA A 51 4.20 8.45 1.50
CA ALA A 51 4.51 9.35 2.62
C ALA A 51 4.41 8.62 3.97
N TYR A 52 3.33 7.86 4.19
CA TYR A 52 3.12 7.07 5.40
C TYR A 52 4.26 6.07 5.63
N LEU A 53 4.62 5.29 4.61
CA LEU A 53 5.74 4.33 4.66
C LEU A 53 7.09 5.01 4.95
N THR A 54 7.32 6.17 4.34
CA THR A 54 8.54 6.95 4.59
C THR A 54 8.59 7.35 6.06
N THR A 55 7.49 7.88 6.60
CA THR A 55 7.40 8.28 8.00
C THR A 55 7.52 7.09 8.95
N GLU A 56 6.88 5.96 8.67
CA GLU A 56 7.07 4.68 9.38
C GLU A 56 8.55 4.30 9.52
N ALA A 57 9.29 4.31 8.40
CA ALA A 57 10.71 3.97 8.40
C ALA A 57 11.55 5.00 9.18
N LEU A 58 11.22 6.30 9.08
CA LEU A 58 11.90 7.34 9.84
C LEU A 58 11.69 7.19 11.36
N PHE A 59 10.47 6.87 11.79
CA PHE A 59 10.18 6.57 13.20
C PHE A 59 10.94 5.34 13.68
N GLY A 60 10.97 4.27 12.88
CA GLY A 60 11.68 3.04 13.21
C GLY A 60 13.20 3.19 13.33
N VAL A 61 13.83 4.03 12.50
CA VAL A 61 15.26 4.38 12.65
C VAL A 61 15.51 5.21 13.91
N GLY A 62 14.58 6.11 14.24
CA GLY A 62 14.66 7.00 15.39
C GLY A 62 15.70 8.12 15.23
N LYS A 63 16.18 8.66 16.36
CA LYS A 63 16.95 9.91 16.42
C LYS A 63 18.30 9.87 15.69
N ASN A 64 18.89 8.70 15.51
CA ASN A 64 20.18 8.53 14.84
C ASN A 64 20.02 8.36 13.33
N LEU A 65 19.22 9.24 12.72
CA LEU A 65 18.84 9.16 11.33
C LEU A 65 20.03 9.44 10.40
N THR A 66 20.41 8.44 9.62
CA THR A 66 21.34 8.57 8.50
C THR A 66 20.78 7.81 7.31
N ARG A 67 21.23 8.16 6.09
CA ARG A 67 20.86 7.39 4.88
C ARG A 67 21.19 5.90 5.03
N LYS A 68 22.36 5.59 5.61
CA LYS A 68 22.79 4.21 5.86
C LYS A 68 21.88 3.49 6.85
N ALA A 69 21.50 4.14 7.94
CA ALA A 69 20.58 3.58 8.92
C ALA A 69 19.19 3.34 8.32
N LEU A 70 18.69 4.26 7.49
CA LEU A 70 17.40 4.11 6.82
C LEU A 70 17.39 2.95 5.83
N VAL A 71 18.41 2.83 4.97
CA VAL A 71 18.54 1.68 4.06
C VAL A 71 18.61 0.38 4.85
N SER A 72 19.48 0.31 5.86
CA SER A 72 19.61 -0.89 6.71
C SER A 72 18.30 -1.25 7.41
N TYR A 73 17.51 -0.26 7.83
CA TYR A 73 16.21 -0.49 8.44
C TYR A 73 15.22 -1.05 7.42
N LEU A 74 15.11 -0.44 6.24
CA LEU A 74 14.22 -0.94 5.17
C LEU A 74 14.57 -2.36 4.72
N GLU A 75 15.86 -2.69 4.61
CA GLU A 75 16.33 -4.03 4.24
C GLU A 75 16.05 -5.10 5.31
N THR A 76 15.76 -4.71 6.56
CA THR A 76 15.58 -5.66 7.67
C THR A 76 14.18 -5.64 8.27
N LYS A 77 13.44 -4.54 8.08
CA LYS A 77 12.13 -4.26 8.66
C LYS A 77 11.10 -3.79 7.63
N GLY A 78 11.47 -3.65 6.35
CA GLY A 78 10.55 -3.17 5.32
C GLY A 78 9.27 -4.00 5.21
N SER A 79 9.39 -5.33 5.34
CA SER A 79 8.25 -6.26 5.27
C SER A 79 7.28 -6.18 6.46
N SER A 80 7.69 -5.60 7.59
CA SER A 80 6.86 -5.41 8.78
C SER A 80 6.20 -4.03 8.87
N LEU A 81 6.54 -3.10 7.97
CA LEU A 81 5.91 -1.78 7.96
C LEU A 81 4.40 -1.89 7.68
N SER A 82 3.61 -1.11 8.43
CA SER A 82 2.21 -0.88 8.11
C SER A 82 2.08 -0.02 6.85
N SER A 83 1.09 -0.30 6.01
CA SER A 83 0.82 0.47 4.80
C SER A 83 -0.58 0.14 4.27
N ALA A 84 -1.06 0.90 3.29
CA ALA A 84 -2.30 0.56 2.59
C ALA A 84 -2.19 -0.75 1.77
N ALA A 85 -0.97 -1.19 1.42
CA ALA A 85 -0.77 -2.35 0.56
C ALA A 85 -1.18 -3.66 1.25
N LEU A 86 -1.76 -4.57 0.46
CA LEU A 86 -2.20 -5.90 0.87
C LEU A 86 -1.09 -6.96 0.75
N VAL A 87 0.13 -6.50 0.53
CA VAL A 87 1.37 -7.29 0.43
C VAL A 87 2.50 -6.53 1.12
N PRO A 88 3.53 -7.23 1.63
CA PRO A 88 4.66 -6.57 2.25
C PRO A 88 5.57 -5.92 1.20
N LEU A 89 6.45 -5.03 1.66
CA LEU A 89 7.61 -4.62 0.87
C LEU A 89 8.63 -5.77 0.81
N GLY A 90 9.15 -6.05 -0.39
CA GLY A 90 10.15 -7.07 -0.68
C GLY A 90 11.59 -6.62 -0.39
N TYR A 91 11.79 -5.52 0.33
CA TYR A 91 13.12 -4.98 0.60
C TYR A 91 13.97 -5.91 1.45
N SER A 92 15.20 -6.14 0.99
CA SER A 92 16.24 -6.94 1.63
C SER A 92 17.62 -6.46 1.17
N LYS A 93 18.68 -7.01 1.73
CA LYS A 93 20.05 -6.76 1.22
C LYS A 93 20.26 -7.21 -0.23
N ALA A 94 19.47 -8.15 -0.71
CA ALA A 94 19.61 -8.72 -2.05
C ALA A 94 18.73 -8.02 -3.10
N THR A 95 17.60 -7.45 -2.69
CA THR A 95 16.64 -6.82 -3.59
C THR A 95 15.91 -5.68 -2.90
N HIS A 96 15.70 -4.58 -3.63
CA HIS A 96 14.84 -3.46 -3.21
C HIS A 96 13.55 -3.43 -4.03
N GLU A 97 13.00 -4.60 -4.34
CA GLU A 97 11.68 -4.75 -4.92
C GLU A 97 10.60 -4.25 -3.97
N ALA A 98 9.68 -3.43 -4.47
CA ALA A 98 8.58 -2.88 -3.67
C ALA A 98 7.55 -3.97 -3.34
N TYR A 99 6.42 -4.01 -4.05
CA TYR A 99 5.35 -4.95 -3.74
C TYR A 99 5.46 -6.23 -4.57
N THR A 100 5.44 -7.38 -3.91
CA THR A 100 5.70 -8.70 -4.53
C THR A 100 4.41 -9.46 -4.90
N GLY A 101 3.25 -8.81 -4.84
CA GLY A 101 2.00 -9.47 -5.16
C GLY A 101 0.86 -8.52 -5.47
N PHE A 102 -0.17 -9.07 -6.12
CA PHE A 102 -1.29 -8.31 -6.65
C PHE A 102 -2.57 -9.15 -6.56
N TRP A 103 -3.69 -8.47 -6.35
CA TRP A 103 -5.02 -9.01 -6.63
C TRP A 103 -5.50 -8.52 -7.99
N VAL A 104 -6.39 -9.28 -8.63
CA VAL A 104 -6.94 -8.96 -9.94
C VAL A 104 -8.37 -8.46 -9.80
N GLY A 105 -8.69 -7.37 -10.49
CA GLY A 105 -10.00 -6.74 -10.45
C GLY A 105 -10.50 -6.30 -11.83
N ALA A 106 -11.79 -6.00 -11.89
CA ALA A 106 -12.45 -5.36 -13.02
C ALA A 106 -13.00 -4.00 -12.58
N TYR A 107 -12.84 -2.97 -13.40
CA TYR A 107 -13.44 -1.66 -13.10
C TYR A 107 -14.96 -1.71 -13.24
N ASP A 108 -15.67 -1.11 -12.29
CA ASP A 108 -17.12 -0.90 -12.40
C ASP A 108 -17.44 0.38 -13.21
N ALA A 109 -18.74 0.68 -13.33
CA ALA A 109 -19.22 1.88 -14.04
C ALA A 109 -18.75 3.20 -13.41
N SER A 110 -18.39 3.17 -12.13
CA SER A 110 -17.85 4.29 -11.36
C SER A 110 -16.32 4.32 -11.37
N THR A 111 -15.67 3.51 -12.20
CA THR A 111 -14.20 3.38 -12.29
C THR A 111 -13.53 2.94 -10.98
N VAL A 112 -14.27 2.25 -10.11
CA VAL A 112 -13.70 1.61 -8.92
C VAL A 112 -13.31 0.19 -9.29
N LEU A 113 -12.07 -0.19 -8.98
CA LEU A 113 -11.58 -1.55 -9.20
C LEU A 113 -12.23 -2.49 -8.18
N LYS A 114 -13.03 -3.45 -8.65
CA LYS A 114 -13.68 -4.48 -7.82
C LYS A 114 -12.98 -5.82 -8.04
N PRO A 115 -12.88 -6.71 -7.02
CA PRO A 115 -12.30 -8.03 -7.21
C PRO A 115 -13.00 -8.80 -8.34
N VAL A 116 -12.22 -9.55 -9.12
CA VAL A 116 -12.80 -10.59 -9.99
C VAL A 116 -13.18 -11.77 -9.08
N GLY A 117 -14.47 -11.97 -8.83
CA GLY A 117 -14.99 -12.94 -7.87
C GLY A 117 -15.65 -12.27 -6.67
N THR A 118 -15.84 -13.01 -5.57
CA THR A 118 -16.45 -12.49 -4.34
C THR A 118 -15.46 -11.70 -3.50
N ASP A 119 -14.25 -12.22 -3.36
CA ASP A 119 -13.25 -11.73 -2.42
C ASP A 119 -11.98 -11.29 -3.12
N ARG A 120 -11.26 -10.37 -2.47
CA ARG A 120 -9.96 -9.90 -2.95
C ARG A 120 -8.88 -10.95 -2.61
N VAL A 121 -8.54 -11.79 -3.59
CA VAL A 121 -7.44 -12.78 -3.46
C VAL A 121 -6.15 -12.17 -3.99
N VAL A 122 -5.13 -12.13 -3.15
CA VAL A 122 -3.81 -11.61 -3.49
C VAL A 122 -2.89 -12.75 -3.89
N TYR A 123 -2.27 -12.65 -5.05
CA TYR A 123 -1.31 -13.62 -5.57
C TYR A 123 0.11 -13.06 -5.51
N THR A 124 1.09 -13.91 -5.28
CA THR A 124 2.51 -13.55 -5.21
C THR A 124 3.38 -14.63 -5.88
N THR A 125 4.57 -14.22 -6.33
CA THR A 125 5.60 -15.08 -6.91
C THR A 125 6.98 -14.44 -6.70
N ASP A 126 8.04 -15.20 -6.96
CA ASP A 126 9.39 -14.65 -7.07
C ASP A 126 9.63 -13.92 -8.41
N SER A 127 10.76 -13.21 -8.51
CA SER A 127 11.19 -12.51 -9.73
C SER A 127 11.76 -13.42 -10.83
N GLY A 128 11.68 -14.74 -10.64
CA GLY A 128 12.16 -15.76 -11.57
C GLY A 128 10.98 -16.52 -12.20
N SER A 129 11.04 -17.85 -12.10
CA SER A 129 10.02 -18.76 -12.63
C SER A 129 9.31 -19.54 -11.53
N GLY A 130 9.29 -19.02 -10.32
CA GLY A 130 8.55 -19.61 -9.22
C GLY A 130 7.06 -19.72 -9.50
N PRO A 131 6.35 -20.63 -8.82
CA PRO A 131 4.91 -20.75 -8.96
C PRO A 131 4.19 -19.55 -8.37
N VAL A 132 3.09 -19.14 -9.03
CA VAL A 132 2.15 -18.18 -8.47
C VAL A 132 1.38 -18.85 -7.32
N THR A 133 1.39 -18.24 -6.15
CA THR A 133 0.72 -18.73 -4.94
C THR A 133 -0.17 -17.66 -4.32
N VAL A 134 -1.15 -18.06 -3.53
CA VAL A 134 -1.97 -17.13 -2.75
C VAL A 134 -1.14 -16.60 -1.58
N SER A 135 -1.06 -15.28 -1.46
CA SER A 135 -0.36 -14.62 -0.35
C SER A 135 -1.08 -14.89 0.97
N THR A 136 -0.31 -15.27 1.99
CA THR A 136 -0.79 -15.42 3.37
C THR A 136 -0.47 -14.20 4.23
N TYR A 137 0.00 -13.12 3.62
CA TYR A 137 0.37 -11.89 4.33
C TYR A 137 -0.84 -11.30 5.04
N LYS A 138 -0.63 -10.90 6.30
CA LYS A 138 -1.59 -10.16 7.09
C LYS A 138 -1.12 -8.72 7.22
N ARG A 139 -1.81 -7.81 6.56
CA ARG A 139 -1.54 -6.37 6.63
C ARG A 139 -1.70 -5.88 8.08
N PRO A 140 -0.69 -5.21 8.66
CA PRO A 140 -0.85 -4.56 9.96
C PRO A 140 -2.02 -3.57 9.93
N ALA A 141 -2.81 -3.55 11.00
CA ALA A 141 -3.92 -2.62 11.14
C ALA A 141 -3.43 -1.17 11.19
N MET A 142 -4.28 -0.25 10.77
CA MET A 142 -3.99 1.17 10.87
C MET A 142 -4.03 1.62 12.34
N PRO A 143 -3.04 2.40 12.80
CA PRO A 143 -3.10 3.03 14.13
C PRO A 143 -4.36 3.89 14.28
N VAL A 144 -4.95 3.91 15.48
CA VAL A 144 -6.21 4.63 15.77
C VAL A 144 -6.12 6.13 15.47
N ASP A 145 -4.93 6.72 15.65
CA ASP A 145 -4.68 8.13 15.36
C ASP A 145 -4.19 8.37 13.91
N ALA A 146 -4.18 7.32 13.07
CA ALA A 146 -3.67 7.30 11.71
C ALA A 146 -2.20 7.74 11.57
N LEU A 147 -1.45 7.81 12.67
CA LEU A 147 -0.05 8.21 12.68
C LEU A 147 0.88 6.99 12.64
N PRO A 148 1.91 7.00 11.77
CA PRO A 148 2.97 6.02 11.82
C PRO A 148 3.64 5.88 13.19
N LYS A 149 4.03 4.67 13.56
CA LYS A 149 4.69 4.33 14.83
C LYS A 149 6.08 3.73 14.66
N GLY A 150 6.44 3.26 13.47
CA GLY A 150 7.60 2.39 13.28
C GLY A 150 7.25 0.94 13.64
N ALA A 151 7.99 0.00 13.06
CA ALA A 151 7.77 -1.45 13.19
C ALA A 151 8.81 -2.15 14.06
#